data_AF-A0A937PIX3-F1
#
_entry.id   AF-A0A937PIX3-F1
#
_cell.length_a   1.000
_cell.length_b   1.000
_cell.length_c   1.000
_cell.angle_alpha   90.00
_cell.angle_beta   90.00
_cell.angle_gamma   90.00
#
_symmetry.space_group_name_H-M   'P 1'
#
loop_
_entity.id
_entity.type
_entity.pdbx_description
1 polymer ?
#
loop_
_entity_poly.entity_id
_entity_poly.type
_entity_poly.pdbx_seq_one_letter_code
_entity_poly.pdbx_strand_id
1 'polypeptide(L)'
;MRCLSIADGTEKWNQTGLGKGSLMLADGKLIILSARGKLVIAKAQATGFEQLASKQILKGKCWTTPVLSGGRIYARNTPGDVVCYGVK
;
A
#
# COMPACT_ATOMS: atom_id res chain seq x y z
N MET A 1 10.18 0.51 -1.82
CA MET A 1 9.61 1.30 -0.71
C MET A 1 10.71 1.47 0.33
N ARG A 2 10.90 2.68 0.83
CA ARG A 2 11.96 2.99 1.80
C ARG A 2 11.33 3.61 3.03
N CYS A 3 11.88 3.31 4.20
CA CYS A 3 11.64 4.06 5.42
C CYS A 3 12.85 4.92 5.68
N LEU A 4 12.63 6.22 5.79
CA LEU A 4 13.65 7.20 6.10
C LEU A 4 13.33 7.83 7.45
N SER A 5 14.35 8.10 8.24
CA SER A 5 14.21 8.96 9.41
C SER A 5 13.95 10.39 8.95
N ILE A 6 12.93 11.03 9.53
CA ILE A 6 12.59 12.41 9.20
C ILE A 6 13.62 13.41 9.74
N ALA A 7 14.34 13.04 10.80
CA ALA A 7 15.28 13.95 11.48
C ALA A 7 16.54 14.22 10.65
N ASP A 8 17.03 13.22 9.91
CA ASP A 8 18.35 13.22 9.28
C ASP A 8 18.35 12.61 7.86
N GLY A 9 17.22 12.07 7.39
CA GLY A 9 17.12 11.41 6.09
C GLY A 9 17.73 10.01 6.04
N THR A 10 18.25 9.48 7.15
CA THR A 10 18.92 8.17 7.18
C THR A 10 17.94 7.06 6.80
N GLU A 11 18.34 6.20 5.86
CA GLU A 11 17.56 5.03 5.48
C GLU A 11 17.54 4.00 6.61
N LYS A 12 16.33 3.70 7.12
CA LYS A 12 16.12 2.67 8.15
C LYS A 12 15.99 1.28 7.51
N TRP A 13 15.30 1.21 6.38
CA TRP A 13 15.21 0.00 5.58
C TRP A 13 14.72 0.31 4.16
N ASN A 14 14.95 -0.63 3.25
CA ASN A 14 14.53 -0.56 1.85
C ASN A 14 13.97 -1.91 1.37
N GLN A 15 12.69 -1.93 1.05
CA GLN A 15 11.99 -3.08 0.47
C GLN A 15 11.87 -2.91 -1.05
N THR A 16 12.44 -3.86 -1.79
CA THR A 16 12.33 -3.96 -3.25
C THR A 16 11.12 -4.82 -3.67
N GLY A 17 10.82 -4.91 -4.97
CA GLY A 17 9.78 -5.82 -5.49
C GLY A 17 8.32 -5.32 -5.44
N LEU A 18 8.01 -4.26 -4.69
CA LEU A 18 6.66 -3.66 -4.66
C LEU A 18 6.33 -2.81 -5.91
N GLY A 19 7.38 -2.40 -6.65
CA GLY A 19 7.24 -1.50 -7.80
C GLY A 19 6.82 -0.08 -7.42
N LYS A 20 6.35 0.69 -8.41
CA LYS A 20 5.71 1.99 -8.19
C LYS A 20 4.32 1.77 -7.62
N GLY A 21 3.78 2.72 -6.87
CA GLY A 21 2.45 2.62 -6.28
C GLY A 21 2.13 3.80 -5.38
N SER A 22 1.02 3.66 -4.67
CA SER A 22 0.56 4.58 -3.62
C SER A 22 0.53 3.86 -2.28
N LEU A 23 0.58 4.63 -1.18
CA LEU A 23 0.51 4.10 0.17
C LEU A 23 -0.29 5.03 1.07
N MET A 24 -0.92 4.46 2.10
CA MET A 24 -1.51 5.20 3.22
C MET A 24 -1.23 4.47 4.54
N LEU A 25 -1.30 5.19 5.66
CA LEU A 25 -1.16 4.66 7.01
C LEU A 25 -2.52 4.64 7.70
N ALA A 26 -2.90 3.50 8.29
CA ALA A 26 -4.06 3.38 9.17
C ALA A 26 -3.83 2.26 10.19
N ASP A 27 -4.18 2.51 11.45
CA ASP A 27 -4.11 1.49 12.53
C ASP A 27 -2.76 0.75 12.61
N GLY A 28 -1.66 1.51 12.56
CA GLY A 28 -0.29 0.97 12.59
C GLY A 28 0.10 0.11 11.37
N LYS A 29 -0.69 0.14 10.30
CA LYS A 29 -0.47 -0.64 9.08
C LYS A 29 -0.34 0.26 7.86
N LEU A 30 0.59 -0.11 6.99
CA LEU A 30 0.74 0.45 5.65
C LEU A 30 -0.22 -0.28 4.71
N ILE A 31 -1.09 0.47 4.04
CA ILE A 31 -1.96 -0.01 2.96
C ILE A 31 -1.36 0.47 1.65
N ILE A 32 -0.88 -0.47 0.84
CA ILE A 32 -0.05 -0.19 -0.33
C ILE A 32 -0.74 -0.72 -1.58
N LEU A 33 -0.95 0.12 -2.58
CA LEU A 33 -1.45 -0.28 -3.88
C LEU A 33 -0.36 -0.13 -4.94
N SER A 34 0.08 -1.24 -5.52
CA SER A 34 1.05 -1.19 -6.61
C SER A 34 0.42 -0.64 -7.89
N ALA A 35 1.26 -0.12 -8.78
CA ALA A 35 0.87 0.43 -10.08
C ALA A 35 0.18 -0.58 -11.00
N ARG A 36 0.23 -1.87 -10.68
CA ARG A 36 -0.42 -2.97 -11.40
C ARG A 36 -1.61 -3.58 -10.63
N GLY A 37 -2.07 -2.94 -9.56
CA GLY A 37 -3.29 -3.34 -8.84
C GLY A 37 -3.10 -4.41 -7.77
N LYS A 38 -1.87 -4.66 -7.30
CA LYS A 38 -1.62 -5.53 -6.14
C LYS A 38 -1.77 -4.70 -4.86
N LEU A 39 -2.72 -5.09 -4.01
CA LEU A 39 -2.88 -4.55 -2.67
C LEU A 39 -1.96 -5.33 -1.71
N VAL A 40 -1.23 -4.61 -0.87
CA VAL A 40 -0.34 -5.17 0.15
C VAL A 40 -0.61 -4.45 1.47
N ILE A 41 -0.74 -5.22 2.54
CA ILE A 41 -0.83 -4.73 3.92
C ILE A 41 0.47 -5.09 4.63
N ALA A 42 1.10 -4.14 5.29
CA ALA A 42 2.35 -4.33 6.03
C ALA A 42 2.33 -3.58 7.37
N LYS A 43 3.17 -3.96 8.33
CA LYS A 43 3.34 -3.17 9.56
C LYS A 43 4.01 -1.83 9.26
N ALA A 44 3.58 -0.78 9.95
CA ALA A 44 4.23 0.52 9.91
C ALA A 44 5.25 0.64 11.05
N GLN A 45 6.47 0.14 10.82
CA GLN A 45 7.54 0.14 11.80
C GLN A 45 8.91 0.47 11.19
N ALA A 46 9.80 1.05 11.99
CA ALA A 46 11.14 1.46 11.55
C ALA A 46 12.16 0.31 11.58
N THR A 47 11.84 -0.84 12.18
CA THR A 47 12.75 -1.99 12.33
C THR A 47 12.85 -2.85 11.08
N GLY A 48 11.89 -2.74 10.15
CA GLY A 48 11.90 -3.49 8.90
C GLY A 48 10.54 -3.56 8.23
N PHE A 49 10.52 -4.02 6.98
CA PHE A 49 9.30 -4.31 6.24
C PHE A 49 8.76 -5.69 6.62
N GLU A 50 7.52 -5.74 7.11
CA GLU A 50 6.82 -6.99 7.44
C GLU A 50 5.47 -7.01 6.74
N GLN A 51 5.33 -7.84 5.71
CA GLN A 51 4.08 -8.02 4.99
C GLN A 51 3.11 -8.89 5.80
N LEU A 52 1.90 -8.38 6.03
CA LEU A 52 0.82 -9.09 6.72
C LEU A 52 -0.11 -9.81 5.74
N ALA A 53 -0.43 -9.17 4.62
CA ALA A 53 -1.30 -9.74 3.59
C ALA A 53 -1.00 -9.15 2.22
N SER A 54 -1.34 -9.89 1.16
CA SER A 54 -1.36 -9.32 -0.19
C SER A 54 -2.41 -9.98 -1.08
N LYS A 55 -2.95 -9.21 -2.04
CA LYS A 55 -3.93 -9.72 -3.01
C LYS A 55 -3.84 -8.93 -4.31
N GLN A 56 -3.99 -9.63 -5.44
CA GLN A 56 -4.22 -8.96 -6.72
C GLN A 56 -5.69 -8.54 -6.78
N ILE A 57 -5.96 -7.23 -6.76
CA ILE A 57 -7.33 -6.71 -6.62
C ILE A 57 -7.84 -6.00 -7.88
N LEU A 58 -6.94 -5.52 -8.73
CA LEU A 58 -7.25 -4.83 -9.99
C LEU A 58 -6.30 -5.31 -11.08
N LYS A 59 -6.62 -5.04 -12.35
CA LYS A 59 -5.70 -5.20 -13.48
C LYS A 59 -5.39 -3.83 -14.10
N GLY A 60 -4.38 -3.77 -14.94
CA GLY A 60 -3.98 -2.54 -15.62
C GLY A 60 -3.35 -1.49 -14.68
N LYS A 61 -3.30 -0.25 -15.15
CA LYS A 61 -2.62 0.85 -14.46
C LYS A 61 -3.45 1.35 -13.27
N CYS A 62 -2.86 1.29 -12.07
CA CYS A 62 -3.48 1.72 -10.81
C CYS A 62 -2.62 2.82 -10.14
N TRP A 63 -2.87 4.09 -10.48
CA TRP A 63 -2.13 5.22 -9.89
C TRP A 63 -2.95 6.05 -8.91
N THR A 64 -4.25 5.79 -8.80
CA THR A 64 -5.09 6.40 -7.78
C THR A 64 -4.75 5.80 -6.41
N THR A 65 -4.63 6.66 -5.39
CA THR A 65 -4.44 6.24 -4.00
C THR A 65 -5.65 5.45 -3.51
N PRO A 66 -5.48 4.26 -2.87
CA PRO A 66 -6.59 3.56 -2.25
C PRO A 66 -7.15 4.39 -1.09
N VAL A 67 -8.44 4.23 -0.79
CA VAL A 67 -9.11 4.93 0.30
C VAL A 67 -9.64 3.91 1.31
N LEU A 68 -9.33 4.09 2.58
CA LEU A 68 -9.96 3.36 3.68
C LEU A 68 -11.13 4.18 4.22
N SER A 69 -12.33 3.63 4.18
CA SER A 69 -13.53 4.26 4.76
C SER A 69 -14.51 3.18 5.24
N GLY A 70 -15.08 3.35 6.44
CA GLY A 70 -16.08 2.43 6.99
C GLY A 70 -15.62 0.96 7.05
N GLY A 71 -14.34 0.71 7.37
CA GLY A 71 -13.79 -0.65 7.40
C GLY A 71 -13.65 -1.30 6.01
N ARG A 72 -13.58 -0.51 4.94
CA ARG A 72 -13.45 -0.97 3.57
C ARG A 72 -12.37 -0.20 2.82
N ILE A 73 -11.57 -0.92 2.05
CA ILE A 73 -10.58 -0.37 1.13
C ILE A 73 -11.19 -0.28 -0.26
N TYR A 74 -11.25 0.94 -0.78
CA TYR A 74 -11.68 1.25 -2.13
C TYR A 74 -10.45 1.50 -3.00
N ALA A 75 -10.43 0.91 -4.18
CA ALA A 75 -9.38 1.13 -5.17
C ALA A 75 -9.97 1.20 -6.57
N ARG A 76 -9.33 1.96 -7.45
CA ARG A 76 -9.70 2.06 -8.86
C ARG A 76 -8.50 1.96 -9.78
N ASN A 77 -8.73 1.49 -11.00
CA ASN A 77 -7.74 1.51 -12.07
C ASN A 77 -8.05 2.58 -13.12
N THR A 78 -7.16 2.73 -14.09
CA THR A 78 -7.28 3.70 -15.20
C THR A 78 -8.44 3.37 -16.15
N PRO A 79 -8.68 2.09 -16.53
CA PRO A 79 -9.88 1.71 -17.29
C PRO A 79 -11.21 2.15 -16.66
N GLY A 80 -11.27 2.25 -15.33
CA GLY A 80 -12.45 2.71 -14.61
C GLY A 80 -13.07 1.67 -13.67
N ASP A 81 -12.47 0.48 -13.56
CA ASP A 81 -12.91 -0.53 -12.60
C ASP A 81 -12.71 -0.01 -11.18
N VAL A 82 -13.71 -0.25 -10.33
CA VAL A 82 -13.66 0.06 -8.90
C VAL A 82 -13.91 -1.22 -8.12
N VAL A 83 -13.09 -1.45 -7.10
CA VAL A 83 -13.23 -2.58 -6.19
C VAL A 83 -13.31 -2.11 -4.75
N CYS A 84 -13.96 -2.93 -3.92
CA CYS A 84 -14.13 -2.71 -2.50
C CYS A 84 -13.79 -3.99 -1.74
N TYR A 85 -12.85 -3.91 -0.80
CA TYR A 85 -12.47 -5.02 0.07
C TYR A 85 -12.67 -4.65 1.53
N GLY A 86 -13.40 -5.49 2.28
CA GLY A 86 -13.52 -5.32 3.73
C GLY A 86 -12.19 -5.59 4.44
N VAL A 87 -11.90 -4.79 5.46
CA VAL A 87 -10.87 -5.08 6.45
C VAL A 87 -11.56 -5.66 7.68
N LYS A 88 -11.33 -6.95 7.94
CA LYS A 88 -11.70 -7.62 9.20
C LYS A 88 -10.46 -7.74 10.06
#